data_AF-A0AA37DFM5-F1
#
_entry.id   AF-A0AA37DFM5-F1
#
_cell.length_a   1.000
_cell.length_b   1.000
_cell.length_c   1.000
_cell.angle_alpha   90.00
_cell.angle_beta   90.00
_cell.angle_gamma   90.00
#
_symmetry.space_group_name_H-M   'P 1'
#
loop_
_entity.id
_entity.type
_entity.pdbx_description
1 polymer ?
#
loop_
_entity_poly.entity_id
_entity_poly.type
_entity_poly.pdbx_seq_one_letter_code
_entity_poly.pdbx_strand_id
1 'polypeptide(L)'
;MQNLKVWFKNNAVSLTTDLSDIEAWHGGDIVIFNNHIGVISDRRNKDGVPYVFHHNDPFQNSYEEDILEKRDGMVAHYRITE
;
A
#
# COMPACT_ATOMS: atom_id res chain seq x y z
N MET A 1 12.61 -4.73 6.71
CA MET A 1 12.06 -4.47 5.35
C MET A 1 13.08 -4.42 4.21
N GLN A 2 14.38 -4.22 4.48
CA GLN A 2 15.37 -3.90 3.42
C GLN A 2 15.37 -4.92 2.27
N ASN A 3 15.24 -6.21 2.59
CA ASN A 3 15.23 -7.29 1.60
C ASN A 3 13.95 -7.32 0.74
N LEU A 4 12.78 -7.00 1.31
CA LEU A 4 11.52 -6.96 0.55
C LEU A 4 11.51 -5.80 -0.45
N LYS A 5 11.93 -4.60 -0.03
CA LYS A 5 11.99 -3.45 -0.95
C LYS A 5 12.92 -3.72 -2.14
N VAL A 6 14.07 -4.34 -1.90
CA VAL A 6 15.00 -4.73 -2.97
C VAL A 6 14.38 -5.80 -3.87
N TRP A 7 13.73 -6.82 -3.30
CA TRP A 7 13.08 -7.85 -4.09
C TRP A 7 11.98 -7.29 -4.99
N PHE A 8 11.05 -6.49 -4.46
CA PHE A 8 9.97 -5.89 -5.24
C PHE A 8 10.50 -4.93 -6.30
N LYS A 9 11.52 -4.12 -5.99
CA LYS A 9 12.17 -3.27 -6.99
C LYS A 9 12.67 -4.04 -8.22
N ASN A 10 13.09 -5.31 -8.03
CA ASN A 10 13.66 -6.13 -9.10
C ASN A 10 12.65 -7.08 -9.75
N ASN A 11 11.50 -7.36 -9.11
CA ASN A 11 10.56 -8.40 -9.53
C ASN A 11 9.11 -7.89 -9.70
N ALA A 12 8.87 -6.60 -9.50
CA ALA A 12 7.54 -5.99 -9.61
C ALA A 12 7.64 -4.63 -10.31
N VAL A 13 6.51 -4.15 -10.82
CA VAL A 13 6.40 -2.82 -11.42
C VAL A 13 6.31 -1.78 -10.31
N SER A 14 7.23 -0.83 -10.28
CA SER A 14 7.15 0.33 -9.37
C SER A 14 6.10 1.30 -9.87
N LEU A 15 5.20 1.71 -8.99
CA LEU A 15 4.12 2.65 -9.27
C LEU A 15 4.33 3.96 -8.48
N THR A 16 3.50 4.96 -8.80
CA THR A 16 3.50 6.24 -8.09
C THR A 16 3.08 6.08 -6.63
N THR A 17 3.61 6.95 -5.78
CA THR A 17 3.15 7.12 -4.39
C THR A 17 2.30 8.38 -4.22
N ASP A 18 2.00 9.08 -5.32
CA ASP A 18 1.05 10.19 -5.33
C ASP A 18 -0.38 9.64 -5.20
N LEU A 19 -1.05 9.98 -4.11
CA LEU A 19 -2.41 9.54 -3.82
C LEU A 19 -3.46 10.24 -4.69
N SER A 20 -3.09 11.35 -5.35
CA SER A 20 -3.99 12.03 -6.28
C SER A 20 -4.11 11.31 -7.64
N ASP A 21 -3.17 10.42 -7.97
CA ASP A 21 -3.22 9.56 -9.16
C ASP A 21 -4.04 8.30 -8.88
N ILE A 22 -5.36 8.48 -8.67
CA ILE A 22 -6.31 7.45 -8.19
C ILE A 22 -6.27 6.17 -9.03
N GLU A 23 -6.12 6.32 -10.34
CA GLU A 23 -6.12 5.22 -11.33
C GLU A 23 -4.86 4.35 -11.23
N ALA A 24 -3.76 4.85 -10.66
CA ALA A 24 -2.55 4.07 -10.50
C ALA A 24 -2.68 2.96 -9.43
N TRP A 25 -3.67 3.05 -8.53
CA TRP A 25 -3.82 2.15 -7.38
C TRP A 25 -4.90 1.11 -7.62
N HIS A 26 -4.54 -0.17 -7.64
CA HIS A 26 -5.49 -1.27 -7.83
C HIS A 26 -5.46 -2.23 -6.64
N GLY A 27 -6.56 -2.94 -6.41
CA GLY A 27 -6.59 -4.04 -5.44
C GLY A 27 -5.50 -5.07 -5.72
N GLY A 28 -4.85 -5.54 -4.66
CA GLY A 28 -3.74 -6.49 -4.75
C GLY A 28 -2.36 -5.86 -4.89
N ASP A 29 -2.26 -4.56 -5.17
CA ASP A 29 -0.98 -3.86 -5.14
C ASP A 29 -0.35 -3.88 -3.73
N ILE A 30 0.96 -3.71 -3.67
CA ILE A 30 1.74 -3.72 -2.44
C ILE A 30 2.20 -2.31 -2.10
N VAL A 31 1.89 -1.84 -0.89
CA VAL A 31 2.41 -0.59 -0.32
C VAL A 31 3.42 -0.89 0.78
N ILE A 32 4.58 -0.25 0.71
CA ILE A 32 5.65 -0.39 1.71
C ILE A 32 5.81 0.92 2.45
N PHE A 33 5.80 0.84 3.78
CA PHE A 33 6.21 1.89 4.70
C PHE A 33 7.57 1.53 5.31
N ASN A 34 8.26 2.50 5.95
CA ASN A 34 9.58 2.31 6.56
C ASN A 34 9.74 0.99 7.35
N ASN A 35 8.77 0.67 8.20
CA ASN A 35 8.73 -0.53 9.03
C ASN A 35 7.43 -1.32 8.91
N HIS A 36 6.62 -1.04 7.88
CA HIS A 36 5.34 -1.72 7.68
C HIS A 36 5.06 -2.05 6.23
N ILE A 37 4.17 -3.00 5.97
CA ILE A 37 3.72 -3.36 4.62
C ILE A 37 2.23 -3.64 4.65
N GLY A 38 1.55 -3.39 3.54
CA GLY A 38 0.15 -3.72 3.34
C GLY A 38 -0.19 -4.01 1.89
N VAL A 39 -1.39 -4.52 1.67
CA VAL A 39 -1.96 -4.81 0.36
C VAL A 39 -3.10 -3.83 0.09
N ILE A 40 -3.14 -3.25 -1.09
CA ILE A 40 -4.20 -2.32 -1.50
C ILE A 40 -5.52 -3.06 -1.65
N SER A 41 -6.59 -2.48 -1.11
CA SER A 41 -7.96 -2.95 -1.27
C SER A 41 -8.64 -2.33 -2.50
N ASP A 42 -9.62 -3.03 -3.06
CA ASP A 42 -10.55 -2.47 -4.04
C ASP A 42 -11.52 -1.45 -3.43
N ARG A 43 -11.70 -1.49 -2.10
CA ARG A 43 -12.52 -0.50 -1.39
C ARG A 43 -11.79 0.83 -1.34
N ARG A 44 -12.53 1.90 -1.61
CA ARG A 44 -12.04 3.28 -1.61
C ARG A 44 -12.82 4.17 -0.66
N ASN A 45 -12.15 5.20 -0.14
CA ASN A 45 -12.81 6.25 0.63
C ASN A 45 -13.54 7.22 -0.31
N LYS A 46 -14.20 8.24 0.25
CA LYS A 46 -15.00 9.21 -0.53
C LYS A 46 -14.18 10.02 -1.54
N ASP A 47 -12.87 10.12 -1.34
CA ASP A 47 -11.93 10.87 -2.16
C ASP A 47 -11.24 9.97 -3.20
N GLY A 48 -11.62 8.68 -3.25
CA GLY A 48 -11.12 7.69 -4.21
C GLY A 48 -9.83 6.97 -3.79
N VAL A 49 -9.24 7.33 -2.65
CA VAL A 49 -8.04 6.68 -2.13
C VAL A 49 -8.39 5.30 -1.57
N PRO A 50 -7.64 4.23 -1.92
CA PRO A 50 -7.97 2.90 -1.47
C PRO A 50 -7.60 2.66 -0.01
N TYR A 51 -8.35 1.75 0.61
CA TYR A 51 -8.02 1.20 1.91
C TYR A 51 -6.84 0.23 1.77
N VAL A 52 -6.19 -0.10 2.89
CA VAL A 52 -5.07 -1.03 2.95
C VAL A 52 -5.42 -2.20 3.86
N PHE A 53 -5.20 -3.43 3.40
CA PHE A 53 -5.17 -4.62 4.23
C PHE A 53 -3.80 -4.74 4.92
N HIS A 54 -3.78 -4.73 6.26
CA HIS A 54 -2.55 -4.88 7.02
C HIS A 54 -2.78 -5.38 8.46
N HIS A 55 -1.71 -5.84 9.09
CA HIS A 55 -1.71 -6.32 10.47
C HIS A 55 -0.77 -5.44 11.31
N ASN A 56 -1.32 -4.41 11.96
CA ASN A 56 -0.58 -3.39 12.71
C ASN A 56 -0.42 -3.72 14.20
N ASP A 57 -1.50 -4.12 14.89
CA ASP A 57 -1.50 -4.34 16.35
C ASP A 57 -2.71 -5.21 16.77
N PRO A 58 -2.64 -5.98 17.89
CA PRO A 58 -3.77 -6.76 18.40
C PRO A 58 -5.07 -5.97 18.66
N PHE A 59 -4.98 -4.66 18.89
CA PHE A 59 -6.11 -3.79 19.16
C PHE A 59 -6.47 -2.87 18.00
N GLN A 60 -5.97 -3.14 16.79
CA GLN A 60 -6.36 -2.36 15.60
C GLN A 60 -7.86 -2.45 15.33
N ASN A 61 -8.44 -1.39 14.77
CA ASN A 61 -9.89 -1.31 14.59
C ASN A 61 -10.40 -2.24 13.49
N SER A 62 -9.60 -2.42 12.44
CA SER A 62 -9.90 -3.29 11.30
C SER A 62 -8.60 -3.81 10.68
N TYR A 63 -8.69 -4.89 9.91
CA TYR A 63 -7.59 -5.32 9.04
C TYR A 63 -7.53 -4.50 7.75
N GLU A 64 -8.66 -3.95 7.31
CA GLU A 64 -8.80 -3.05 6.17
C GLU A 64 -9.00 -1.63 6.70
N GLU A 65 -8.00 -0.76 6.56
CA GLU A 65 -8.01 0.59 7.15
C GLU A 65 -7.64 1.69 6.13
N ASP A 66 -8.24 2.86 6.33
CA ASP A 66 -8.00 4.08 5.54
C ASP A 66 -6.78 4.83 6.10
N ILE A 67 -5.59 4.36 5.69
CA ILE A 67 -4.30 4.78 6.26
C ILE A 67 -3.38 5.51 5.29
N LEU A 68 -3.59 5.45 3.98
CA LEU A 68 -2.65 6.00 3.00
C LEU A 68 -2.44 7.51 3.18
N GLU A 69 -3.50 8.25 3.51
CA GLU A 69 -3.46 9.70 3.72
C GLU A 69 -3.02 10.12 5.13
N LYS A 70 -3.04 9.18 6.09
CA LYS A 70 -2.85 9.46 7.53
C LYS A 70 -1.55 8.92 8.09
N ARG A 71 -1.00 7.87 7.47
CA ARG A 71 0.20 7.18 7.93
C ARG A 71 1.42 7.69 7.20
N ASP A 72 2.37 8.23 7.98
CA ASP A 72 3.64 8.69 7.45
C ASP A 72 4.56 7.54 7.00
N GLY A 73 5.53 7.89 6.16
CA GLY A 73 6.65 7.03 5.84
C GLY A 73 6.34 5.94 4.83
N MET A 74 5.37 6.15 3.94
CA MET A 74 5.26 5.38 2.69
C MET A 74 6.54 5.59 1.86
N VAL A 75 7.14 4.49 1.42
CA VAL A 75 8.44 4.52 0.71
C VAL A 75 8.40 3.84 -0.65
N ALA A 76 7.34 3.09 -0.96
CA ALA A 76 7.15 2.49 -2.28
C ALA A 76 5.73 1.93 -2.46
N HIS A 77 5.33 1.82 -3.73
CA HIS A 77 4.11 1.17 -4.20
C HIS A 77 4.48 0.27 -5.39
N TYR A 78 4.01 -0.98 -5.40
CA TYR A 78 4.38 -1.99 -6.39
C TYR A 78 3.19 -2.82 -6.87
N ARG A 79 3.22 -3.23 -8.13
CA ARG A 79 2.31 -4.23 -8.73
C ARG A 79 3.07 -5.46 -9.18
N ILE A 80 2.62 -6.63 -8.75
CA ILE A 80 3.12 -7.91 -9.24
C ILE A 80 2.44 -8.18 -10.58
N THR A 81 3.23 -8.50 -11.61
CA THR A 81 2.73 -8.91 -12.93
C THR A 81 3.10 -10.37 -13.15
N GLU A 82 2.22 -11.12 -13.82
CA GLU A 82 2.53 -12.49 -14.29
C GLU A 82 3.62 -12.50 -15.37
#